data_AF-A0A9E3EN94-F1
#
_entry.id   AF-A0A9E3EN94-F1
#
_cell.length_a   1.000
_cell.length_b   1.000
_cell.length_c   1.000
_cell.angle_alpha   90.00
_cell.angle_beta   90.00
_cell.angle_gamma   90.00
#
_symmetry.space_group_name_H-M   'P 1'
#
loop_
_entity.id
_entity.type
_entity.pdbx_description
1 polymer ?
#
loop_
_entity_poly.entity_id
_entity_poly.type
_entity_poly.pdbx_seq_one_letter_code
_entity_poly.pdbx_strand_id
1 'polypeptide(L)' 'MSQIVVSPGGSFEVALKQFNRKVQQAGILSEARRRSHYESPQARRKRKAEAVRRKRQRSSRFSH' A
#
# COMPACT_ATOMS: atom_id res chain seq x y z
N MET A 1 7.42 7.64 -6.60
CA MET A 1 8.63 7.50 -5.74
C MET A 1 8.27 7.91 -4.32
N SER A 2 8.91 7.33 -3.30
CA SER A 2 8.75 7.71 -1.89
C SER A 2 10.09 8.22 -1.35
N GLN A 3 10.11 9.42 -0.78
CA GLN A 3 11.31 10.00 -0.16
C GLN A 3 11.08 10.27 1.34
N ILE A 4 12.13 10.10 2.13
CA ILE A 4 12.21 10.55 3.52
C ILE A 4 13.47 11.39 3.71
N VAL A 5 13.38 12.42 4.54
CA VAL A 5 14.54 13.22 4.96
C VAL A 5 14.80 12.85 6.41
N VAL A 6 16.05 12.50 6.72
CA VAL A 6 16.48 12.10 8.07
C VAL A 6 17.15 13.29 8.73
N SER A 7 16.73 13.64 9.94
CA SER A 7 17.37 14.72 10.70
C SER A 7 18.78 14.31 11.16
N PRO A 8 19.72 15.26 11.29
CA PRO A 8 21.03 15.00 11.90
C PRO A 8 20.85 14.44 13.32
N GLY A 9 21.46 13.29 13.61
CA GLY A 9 21.29 12.57 14.89
C GLY A 9 20.11 11.60 14.96
N GLY A 10 19.34 11.43 13.88
CA GLY A 10 18.26 10.45 13.81
C GLY A 10 18.76 9.00 13.66
N SER A 11 18.05 8.04 14.28
CA SER A 11 18.34 6.62 14.11
C SER A 11 17.95 6.13 12.70
N PHE A 12 18.88 5.44 12.03
CA PHE A 12 18.67 4.82 10.73
C PHE A 12 17.46 3.87 10.73
N GLU A 13 17.25 3.09 11.80
CA GLU A 13 16.14 2.15 11.88
C GLU A 13 14.78 2.85 11.86
N VAL A 14 14.70 4.01 12.52
CA VAL A 14 13.48 4.84 12.54
C VAL A 14 13.21 5.40 11.15
N ALA A 15 14.24 5.88 10.46
CA ALA A 15 14.15 6.32 9.08
C ALA A 15 13.68 5.18 8.17
N LEU A 16 14.30 4.00 8.24
CA LEU A 16 13.92 2.83 7.44
C LEU A 16 12.47 2.41 7.67
N LYS A 17 12.02 2.41 8.93
CA LYS A 17 10.62 2.11 9.28
C LYS A 17 9.65 3.12 8.66
N GLN A 18 9.98 4.41 8.68
CA GLN A 18 9.17 5.45 8.04
C GLN A 18 9.16 5.33 6.52
N PHE A 19 10.31 5.03 5.90
CA PHE A 19 10.40 4.77 4.47
C PHE A 19 9.53 3.59 4.06
N ASN A 20 9.65 2.45 4.75
CA ASN A 20 8.85 1.26 4.49
C ASN A 20 7.35 1.55 4.61
N ARG A 21 6.94 2.34 5.61
CA ARG A 21 5.55 2.80 5.75
C ARG A 21 5.12 3.66 4.57
N LYS A 22 5.93 4.63 4.12
CA LYS A 22 5.63 5.46 2.95
C LYS A 22 5.53 4.64 1.66
N VAL A 23 6.43 3.67 1.45
CA VAL A 23 6.39 2.75 0.30
C VAL A 23 5.09 1.94 0.29
N GLN A 24 4.69 1.41 1.45
CA GLN A 24 3.45 0.66 1.61
C GLN A 24 2.21 1.53 1.37
N GLN A 25 2.16 2.74 1.95
CA GLN A 25 1.06 3.69 1.78
C GLN A 25 0.92 4.16 0.32
N ALA A 26 2.04 4.42 -0.35
CA ALA A 26 2.06 4.76 -1.77
C ALA A 26 1.67 3.58 -2.68
N GLY A 27 1.55 2.36 -2.14
CA GLY A 27 1.12 1.18 -2.88
C GLY A 27 2.12 0.70 -3.93
N ILE A 28 3.37 1.17 -3.90
CA ILE A 28 4.40 0.91 -4.94
C ILE A 28 4.58 -0.59 -5.18
N LEU A 29 4.72 -1.38 -4.12
CA LEU A 29 4.89 -2.84 -4.21
C LEU A 29 3.64 -3.56 -4.73
N SER A 30 2.45 -3.04 -4.39
CA SER A 30 1.17 -3.59 -4.88
C SER A 30 0.97 -3.27 -6.36
N GLU A 31 1.40 -2.09 -6.78
CA GLU A 31 1.38 -1.70 -8.18
C GLU A 31 2.38 -2.50 -9.03
N ALA A 32 3.61 -2.67 -8.55
CA ALA A 32 4.62 -3.49 -9.23
C ALA A 32 4.11 -4.93 -9.46
N ARG A 33 3.53 -5.56 -8.42
CA ARG A 33 2.92 -6.90 -8.54
C ARG A 33 1.74 -6.96 -9.49
N ARG A 34 0.95 -5.88 -9.60
CA ARG A 34 -0.17 -5.80 -10.54
C ARG A 34 0.30 -5.65 -11.99
N ARG A 35 1.41 -4.93 -12.21
CA ARG A 35 1.96 -4.67 -13.54
C ARG A 35 2.89 -5.77 -14.06
N SER A 36 3.25 -6.74 -13.22
CA SER A 36 4.16 -7.83 -13.63
C SER A 36 3.57 -8.76 -14.69
N HIS A 37 2.25 -8.80 -14.83
CA HIS A 37 1.53 -9.59 -15.81
C HIS A 37 0.34 -8.80 -16.34
N TYR A 38 -0.06 -9.09 -17.59
CA TYR A 38 -1.29 -8.55 -18.13
C TYR A 38 -2.49 -9.07 -17.33
N GLU A 39 -3.44 -8.18 -17.06
CA GLU A 39 -4.71 -8.52 -16.45
C GLU A 39 -5.84 -8.09 -17.39
N SER A 40 -6.75 -9.03 -17.68
CA SER A 40 -7.93 -8.74 -18.48
C SER A 40 -8.82 -7.66 -17.84
N PRO A 41 -9.59 -6.89 -18.62
CA PRO A 41 -10.47 -5.85 -18.08
C PRO A 41 -11.45 -6.38 -17.02
N GLN A 42 -11.91 -7.62 -17.18
CA GLN A 42 -12.83 -8.28 -16.25
C GLN A 42 -12.17 -8.60 -14.91
N ALA A 43 -10.97 -9.20 -14.94
CA ALA A 43 -10.19 -9.48 -13.74
C ALA A 43 -9.88 -8.18 -12.98
N ARG A 44 -9.54 -7.10 -13.70
CA ARG A 44 -9.30 -5.78 -13.11
C ARG A 44 -10.51 -5.22 -12.38
N ARG A 45 -11.72 -5.37 -12.94
CA ARG A 45 -12.98 -4.97 -12.30
C ARG A 45 -13.25 -5.80 -11.04
N LYS A 46 -13.09 -7.13 -11.13
CA LYS A 46 -13.27 -8.04 -10.01
C LYS A 46 -12.33 -7.72 -8.84
N ARG A 47 -11.04 -7.53 -9.11
CA ARG A 47 -10.04 -7.16 -8.08
C ARG A 47 -10.38 -5.84 -7.39
N LYS A 48 -10.81 -4.83 -8.14
CA LYS A 48 -11.23 -3.53 -7.57
C LYS A 48 -12.45 -3.68 -6.65
N ALA A 49 -13.47 -4.43 -7.08
CA ALA A 49 -14.66 -4.68 -6.28
C ALA A 49 -14.34 -5.41 -4.96
N GLU A 50 -13.50 -6.45 -5.02
CA GLU A 50 -13.06 -7.18 -3.84
C GLU A 50 -12.26 -6.31 -2.87
N ALA A 51 -11.37 -5.44 -3.38
CA ALA A 51 -10.61 -4.51 -2.54
C ALA A 51 -11.52 -3.55 -1.77
N VAL A 52 -12.55 -3.00 -2.43
CA VAL A 52 -13.56 -2.14 -1.78
C VAL A 52 -14.34 -2.91 -0.73
N ARG A 53 -14.79 -4.15 -1.04
CA ARG A 53 -15.51 -5.00 -0.09
C ARG A 53 -14.69 -5.27 1.16
N ARG A 54 -13.41 -5.65 1.01
CA ARG A 54 -12.49 -5.89 2.13
C ARG A 54 -12.27 -4.62 2.96
N LYS A 55 -12.13 -3.46 2.32
CA LYS A 55 -12.00 -2.16 3.03
C LYS A 55 -13.24 -1.86 3.88
N ARG A 56 -14.43 -2.05 3.34
CA ARG A 56 -15.70 -1.86 4.06
C ARG A 56 -15.83 -2.81 5.25
N GLN A 57 -15.58 -4.10 5.04
CA GLN A 57 -15.58 -5.11 6.11
C GLN A 57 -14.59 -4.79 7.22
N ARG A 58 -13.40 -4.29 6.86
CA ARG A 58 -12.42 -3.87 7.87
C ARG A 58 -12.93 -2.68 8.66
N SER A 59 -13.49 -1.66 8.00
CA SER A 59 -14.04 -0.48 8.67
C SER A 59 -15.20 -0.80 9.60
N SER A 60 -16.09 -1.72 9.22
CA SER A 60 -17.25 -2.10 10.04
C SER A 60 -16.85 -2.91 11.29
N ARG A 61 -15.69 -3.57 11.28
CA ARG A 61 -15.17 -4.32 12.44
C ARG A 61 -14.59 -3.42 13.54
N PHE A 62 -14.29 -2.16 13.24
CA PHE A 62 -13.77 -1.19 14.21
C PHE A 62 -14.85 -0.20 14.68
N SER A 63 -16.09 -0.33 14.18
CA SER A 63 -17.24 0.51 14.54
C SER A 63 -18.22 -0.18 15.51
N HIS A 64 -17.80 -1.27 16.13
CA HIS A 64 -18.40 -1.90 17.31
C HIS A 64 -17.29 -2.02 18.35
#